data_AF-A0A0H3ZV01-F1
#
_entry.id   AF-A0A0H3ZV01-F1
#
_cell.length_a   1.000
_cell.length_b   1.000
_cell.length_c   1.000
_cell.angle_alpha   90.00
_cell.angle_beta   90.00
_cell.angle_gamma   90.00
#
_symmetry.space_group_name_H-M   'P 1'
#
loop_
_entity.id
_entity.type
_entity.pdbx_description
1 polymer ?
#
loop_
_entity_poly.entity_id
_entity_poly.type
_entity_poly.pdbx_seq_one_letter_code
_entity_poly.pdbx_strand_id
1 'polypeptide(L)'
;MDATTQELKRLNTLENLLQHSPDDLLAAFLQSYNHQNADWDDMVAENERLQQQLDGYKRQAHAQVGEIEELKKENEFCRNMALKAEGIANKSIGTQKELDRTKVMNKSLMDEIKELKKLNPKKLKEQNKRQQAKAIEKDKRITQLETYLKETGKEIKELKGTLNQSIGKIAQLKKQLAHDTGSGLYHNGEHHLIIWPQKTKMQDENGNVFEGRSLLYLHQSGRGGLMTYNPDTEQVNLCASPRGGLRPSDDLKDFAQNWLTKVNMVQEGIVKEEDMIPVNYNPEFDAA
;
A
#
# COMPACT_ATOMS: atom_id res chain seq x y z
N MET A 1 113.45 -8.63 -71.52
CA MET A 1 114.77 -8.57 -70.85
C MET A 1 115.01 -7.10 -70.63
N ASP A 2 114.96 -6.66 -69.38
CA ASP A 2 114.95 -5.25 -69.03
C ASP A 2 116.27 -4.59 -69.46
N ALA A 3 116.26 -3.29 -69.77
CA ALA A 3 117.45 -2.57 -70.25
C ALA A 3 118.62 -2.75 -69.27
N THR A 4 118.30 -2.74 -67.98
CA THR A 4 119.17 -3.05 -66.83
C THR A 4 119.80 -4.45 -66.94
N THR A 5 119.03 -5.46 -67.37
CA THR A 5 119.51 -6.85 -67.53
C THR A 5 120.42 -7.02 -68.76
N GLN A 6 120.18 -6.26 -69.83
CA GLN A 6 121.04 -6.25 -71.02
C GLN A 6 122.35 -5.48 -70.77
N GLU A 7 122.29 -4.40 -70.01
CA GLU A 7 123.46 -3.59 -69.62
C GLU A 7 124.34 -4.32 -68.61
N LEU A 8 123.74 -5.04 -67.65
CA LEU A 8 124.45 -5.99 -66.76
C LEU A 8 125.15 -7.10 -67.56
N LYS A 9 124.50 -7.69 -68.58
CA LYS A 9 125.15 -8.71 -69.43
C LYS A 9 126.30 -8.14 -70.26
N ARG A 10 126.23 -6.88 -70.68
CA ARG A 10 127.28 -6.21 -71.47
C ARG A 10 128.47 -5.77 -70.63
N LEU A 11 128.26 -5.41 -69.37
CA LEU A 11 129.33 -5.12 -68.40
C LEU A 11 129.99 -6.40 -67.86
N ASN A 12 129.28 -7.53 -67.90
CA ASN A 12 129.73 -8.83 -67.38
C ASN A 12 130.42 -9.71 -68.43
N THR A 13 130.86 -9.13 -69.56
CA THR A 13 131.74 -9.80 -70.52
C THR A 13 133.19 -9.73 -70.05
N LEU A 14 133.88 -10.88 -70.05
CA LEU A 14 135.26 -11.04 -69.54
C LEU A 14 136.26 -10.01 -70.12
N GLU A 15 136.04 -9.53 -71.35
CA GLU A 15 136.85 -8.48 -72.01
C GLU A 15 136.75 -7.10 -71.34
N ASN A 16 135.59 -6.70 -70.81
CA ASN A 16 135.44 -5.43 -70.11
C ASN A 16 136.03 -5.50 -68.69
N LEU A 17 135.99 -6.69 -68.08
CA LEU A 17 136.62 -6.95 -66.79
C LEU A 17 138.16 -6.95 -66.92
N LEU A 18 138.72 -7.43 -68.03
CA LEU A 18 140.17 -7.41 -68.32
C LEU A 18 140.77 -6.00 -68.49
N GLN A 19 139.96 -4.95 -68.67
CA GLN A 19 140.43 -3.55 -68.76
C GLN A 19 140.66 -2.92 -67.38
N HIS A 20 140.16 -3.54 -66.32
CA HIS A 20 140.37 -3.13 -64.94
C HIS A 20 141.43 -4.03 -64.30
N SER A 21 142.20 -3.49 -63.34
CA SER A 21 143.15 -4.35 -62.64
C SER A 21 142.39 -5.40 -61.82
N PRO A 22 142.94 -6.61 -61.62
CA PRO A 22 142.33 -7.61 -60.75
C PRO A 22 141.97 -7.07 -59.35
N ASP A 23 142.76 -6.11 -58.85
CA ASP A 23 142.54 -5.45 -57.57
C ASP A 23 141.29 -4.54 -57.59
N ASP A 24 141.01 -3.84 -58.71
CA ASP A 24 139.83 -2.98 -58.86
C ASP A 24 138.53 -3.79 -58.91
N LEU A 25 138.53 -4.92 -59.62
CA LEU A 25 137.38 -5.82 -59.69
C LEU A 25 137.10 -6.49 -58.36
N LEU A 26 138.15 -6.91 -57.65
CA LEU A 26 138.04 -7.47 -56.31
C LEU A 26 137.49 -6.43 -55.33
N ALA A 27 137.94 -5.17 -55.42
CA ALA A 27 137.42 -4.08 -54.60
C ALA A 27 135.93 -3.80 -54.87
N ALA A 28 135.51 -3.73 -56.13
CA ALA A 28 134.10 -3.54 -56.49
C ALA A 28 133.21 -4.71 -56.05
N PHE A 29 133.69 -5.95 -56.19
CA PHE A 29 132.99 -7.14 -55.69
C PHE A 29 132.85 -7.10 -54.16
N LEU A 30 133.92 -6.80 -53.43
CA LEU A 30 133.88 -6.68 -51.97
C LEU A 30 132.93 -5.57 -51.53
N GLN A 31 132.92 -4.43 -52.21
CA GLN A 31 131.97 -3.35 -51.92
C GLN A 31 130.52 -3.78 -52.16
N SER A 32 130.22 -4.42 -53.30
CA SER A 32 128.87 -4.90 -53.61
C SER A 32 128.43 -6.02 -52.66
N TYR A 33 129.32 -6.94 -52.30
CA TYR A 33 129.03 -8.01 -51.35
C TYR A 33 128.80 -7.46 -49.94
N ASN A 34 129.63 -6.51 -49.49
CA ASN A 34 129.43 -5.84 -48.21
C ASN A 34 128.15 -5.00 -48.19
N HIS A 35 127.81 -4.33 -49.28
CA HIS A 35 126.55 -3.60 -49.40
C HIS A 35 125.35 -4.54 -49.37
N GLN A 36 125.40 -5.65 -50.11
CA GLN A 36 124.35 -6.66 -50.08
C GLN A 36 124.20 -7.29 -48.69
N ASN A 37 125.30 -7.55 -47.98
CA ASN A 37 125.24 -8.03 -46.59
C ASN A 37 124.62 -6.98 -45.66
N ALA A 38 124.95 -5.70 -45.84
CA ALA A 38 124.33 -4.62 -45.06
C ALA A 38 122.81 -4.55 -45.32
N ASP A 39 122.37 -4.66 -46.57
CA ASP A 39 120.94 -4.69 -46.91
C ASP A 39 120.24 -5.94 -46.33
N TRP A 40 120.91 -7.09 -46.32
CA TRP A 40 120.41 -8.30 -45.68
C TRP A 40 120.29 -8.13 -44.16
N ASP A 41 121.31 -7.58 -43.51
CA ASP A 41 121.32 -7.30 -42.07
C ASP A 41 120.17 -6.35 -41.71
N ASP A 42 119.94 -5.29 -42.50
CA ASP A 42 118.82 -4.36 -42.33
C ASP A 42 117.45 -5.06 -42.50
N MET A 43 117.32 -5.95 -43.50
CA MET A 43 116.09 -6.71 -43.71
C MET A 43 115.83 -7.74 -42.60
N VAL A 44 116.88 -8.35 -42.03
CA VAL A 44 116.74 -9.22 -40.85
C VAL A 44 116.27 -8.40 -39.65
N ALA A 45 116.91 -7.25 -39.38
CA ALA A 45 116.53 -6.38 -38.28
C ALA A 45 115.08 -5.88 -38.40
N GLU A 46 114.63 -5.53 -39.61
CA GLU A 46 113.25 -5.12 -39.86
C GLU A 46 112.25 -6.27 -39.68
N ASN A 47 112.58 -7.48 -40.13
CA ASN A 47 111.73 -8.66 -39.90
C ASN A 47 111.61 -8.98 -38.40
N GLU A 48 112.70 -8.89 -37.64
CA GLU A 48 112.67 -9.07 -36.19
C GLU A 48 111.78 -8.00 -35.51
N ARG A 49 111.88 -6.73 -35.94
CA ARG A 49 111.03 -5.64 -35.45
C ARG A 49 109.55 -5.90 -35.76
N LEU A 50 109.22 -6.31 -36.98
CA LEU A 50 107.85 -6.63 -37.38
C LEU A 50 107.29 -7.83 -36.60
N GLN A 51 108.10 -8.86 -36.37
CA GLN A 51 107.72 -10.01 -35.56
C GLN A 51 107.41 -9.61 -34.11
N GLN A 52 108.24 -8.75 -33.50
CA GLN A 52 107.99 -8.21 -32.16
C GLN A 52 106.69 -7.40 -32.09
N GLN A 53 106.39 -6.59 -33.11
CA GLN A 53 105.14 -5.83 -33.19
C GLN A 53 103.92 -6.76 -33.32
N LEU A 54 104.01 -7.77 -34.18
CA LEU A 54 102.95 -8.75 -34.37
C LEU A 54 102.65 -9.54 -33.10
N ASP A 55 103.69 -9.95 -32.36
CA ASP A 55 103.51 -10.62 -31.07
C ASP A 55 102.95 -9.67 -29.99
N GLY A 56 103.30 -8.38 -30.05
CA GLY A 56 102.68 -7.33 -29.25
C GLY A 56 101.18 -7.20 -29.51
N TYR A 57 100.77 -7.09 -30.77
CA TYR A 57 99.36 -7.01 -31.15
C TYR A 57 98.58 -8.27 -30.79
N LYS A 58 99.17 -9.47 -30.95
CA LYS A 58 98.54 -10.72 -30.50
C LYS A 58 98.25 -10.70 -29.01
N ARG A 59 99.21 -10.27 -28.18
CA ARG A 59 98.99 -10.15 -26.72
C ARG A 59 97.88 -9.16 -26.38
N GLN A 60 97.85 -8.00 -27.06
CA GLN A 60 96.80 -7.01 -26.86
C GLN A 60 95.42 -7.54 -27.28
N ALA A 61 95.32 -8.20 -28.42
CA ALA A 61 94.07 -8.80 -28.89
C ALA A 61 93.57 -9.87 -27.90
N HIS A 62 94.46 -10.72 -27.37
CA HIS A 62 94.09 -11.69 -26.33
C HIS A 62 93.59 -11.01 -25.04
N ALA A 63 94.24 -9.94 -24.60
CA ALA A 63 93.80 -9.19 -23.42
C ALA A 63 92.41 -8.56 -23.64
N GLN A 64 92.18 -7.95 -24.79
CA GLN A 64 90.88 -7.35 -25.15
C GLN A 64 89.77 -8.39 -25.26
N VAL A 65 90.06 -9.58 -25.78
CA VAL A 65 89.09 -10.69 -25.81
C VAL A 65 88.71 -11.12 -24.38
N GLY A 66 89.68 -11.14 -23.45
CA GLY A 66 89.40 -11.40 -22.04
C GLY A 66 88.48 -10.35 -21.42
N GLU A 67 88.78 -9.07 -21.62
CA GLU A 67 87.98 -7.95 -21.11
C GLU A 67 86.55 -7.95 -21.69
N ILE A 68 86.40 -8.22 -22.99
CA ILE A 68 85.08 -8.33 -23.64
C ILE A 68 84.25 -9.45 -22.99
N GLU A 69 84.87 -10.58 -22.65
CA GLU A 69 84.17 -11.70 -22.04
C GLU A 69 83.75 -11.39 -20.59
N GLU A 70 84.58 -10.67 -19.84
CA GLU A 70 84.20 -10.16 -18.51
C GLU A 70 83.04 -9.15 -18.60
N LEU A 71 83.12 -8.19 -19.51
CA LEU A 71 82.06 -7.20 -19.73
C LEU A 71 80.74 -7.85 -20.16
N LYS A 72 80.78 -8.93 -20.96
CA LYS A 72 79.58 -9.69 -21.32
C LYS A 72 78.92 -10.32 -20.10
N LYS A 73 79.72 -10.95 -19.22
CA LYS A 73 79.21 -11.56 -17.97
C LYS A 73 78.61 -10.50 -17.05
N GLU A 74 79.27 -9.35 -16.91
CA GLU A 74 78.74 -8.24 -16.12
C GLU A 74 77.45 -7.67 -16.71
N ASN A 75 77.38 -7.51 -18.04
CA ASN A 75 76.18 -7.03 -18.71
C ASN A 75 75.00 -7.99 -18.52
N GLU A 76 75.24 -9.30 -18.66
CA GLU A 76 74.22 -10.32 -18.40
C GLU A 76 73.72 -10.28 -16.95
N PHE A 77 74.64 -10.12 -15.99
CA PHE A 77 74.30 -9.95 -14.58
C PHE A 77 73.42 -8.70 -14.35
N CYS A 78 73.83 -7.55 -14.89
CA CYS A 78 73.10 -6.30 -14.80
C CYS A 78 71.70 -6.40 -15.43
N ARG A 79 71.58 -7.05 -16.59
CA ARG A 79 70.30 -7.27 -17.27
C ARG A 79 69.36 -8.14 -16.42
N ASN A 80 69.88 -9.22 -15.84
CA ASN A 80 69.11 -10.09 -14.95
C ASN A 80 68.65 -9.35 -13.68
N MET A 81 69.49 -8.48 -13.14
CA MET A 81 69.14 -7.65 -11.98
C MET A 81 68.05 -6.63 -12.33
N ALA A 82 68.13 -5.97 -13.49
CA ALA A 82 67.11 -5.05 -13.97
C ALA A 82 65.75 -5.74 -14.16
N LEU A 83 65.72 -6.94 -14.76
CA LEU A 83 64.49 -7.74 -14.90
C LEU A 83 63.87 -8.11 -13.55
N LYS A 84 64.70 -8.46 -12.55
CA LYS A 84 64.22 -8.74 -11.19
C LYS A 84 63.65 -7.48 -10.52
N ALA A 85 64.32 -6.35 -10.68
CA ALA A 85 63.88 -5.06 -10.15
C ALA A 85 62.52 -4.64 -10.76
N GLU A 86 62.36 -4.81 -12.07
CA GLU A 86 61.09 -4.59 -12.77
C GLU A 86 59.98 -5.50 -12.23
N GLY A 87 60.28 -6.80 -12.02
CA GLY A 87 59.35 -7.74 -11.42
C GLY A 87 58.90 -7.34 -10.01
N ILE A 88 59.81 -6.80 -9.19
CA ILE A 88 59.50 -6.29 -7.84
C ILE A 88 58.65 -5.02 -7.93
N ALA A 89 58.98 -4.09 -8.82
CA ALA A 89 58.24 -2.85 -9.01
C ALA A 89 56.79 -3.13 -9.44
N ASN A 90 56.60 -4.04 -10.40
CA ASN A 90 55.27 -4.45 -10.86
C ASN A 90 54.44 -5.10 -9.75
N LYS A 91 55.06 -5.96 -8.92
CA LYS A 91 54.39 -6.55 -7.74
C LYS A 91 54.00 -5.47 -6.73
N SER A 92 54.90 -4.52 -6.45
CA SER A 92 54.63 -3.42 -5.52
C SER A 92 53.45 -2.54 -5.99
N ILE A 93 53.38 -2.21 -7.29
CA ILE A 93 52.25 -1.50 -7.87
C ILE A 93 50.95 -2.29 -7.72
N GLY A 94 50.99 -3.61 -7.95
CA GLY A 94 49.85 -4.50 -7.74
C GLY A 94 49.34 -4.47 -6.30
N THR A 95 50.23 -4.67 -5.32
CA THR A 95 49.90 -4.62 -3.89
C THR A 95 49.35 -3.26 -3.48
N GLN A 96 49.91 -2.16 -4.00
CA GLN A 96 49.43 -0.81 -3.70
C GLN A 96 48.00 -0.60 -4.20
N LYS A 97 47.67 -1.05 -5.41
CA LYS A 97 46.30 -1.00 -5.94
C LYS A 97 45.32 -1.80 -5.08
N GLU A 98 45.71 -2.99 -4.63
CA GLU A 98 44.86 -3.81 -3.75
C GLU A 98 44.65 -3.17 -2.38
N LEU A 99 45.71 -2.56 -1.81
CA LEU A 99 45.62 -1.82 -0.56
C LEU A 99 44.65 -0.64 -0.68
N ASP A 100 44.73 0.15 -1.75
CA ASP A 100 43.86 1.29 -1.96
C ASP A 100 42.40 0.87 -2.17
N ARG A 101 42.17 -0.21 -2.94
CA ARG A 101 40.83 -0.81 -3.09
C ARG A 101 40.25 -1.26 -1.73
N THR A 102 41.07 -1.91 -0.91
CA THR A 102 40.66 -2.40 0.41
C THR A 102 40.35 -1.25 1.37
N LYS A 103 41.14 -0.16 1.34
CA LYS A 103 40.87 1.06 2.12
C LYS A 103 39.53 1.69 1.75
N VAL A 104 39.21 1.78 0.46
CA VAL A 104 37.91 2.31 -0.01
C VAL A 104 36.77 1.42 0.47
N MET A 105 36.90 0.09 0.33
CA MET A 105 35.89 -0.86 0.79
C MET A 105 35.67 -0.78 2.32
N ASN A 106 36.75 -0.72 3.10
CA ASN A 106 36.65 -0.57 4.55
C ASN A 106 35.95 0.73 4.96
N LYS A 107 36.22 1.83 4.26
CA LYS A 107 35.53 3.10 4.52
C LYS A 107 34.02 2.98 4.23
N SER A 108 33.65 2.39 3.11
CA SER A 108 32.23 2.14 2.76
C SER A 108 31.53 1.29 3.82
N LEU A 109 32.16 0.19 4.25
CA LEU A 109 31.60 -0.69 5.29
C LEU A 109 31.49 0.02 6.64
N MET A 110 32.45 0.89 7.00
CA MET A 110 32.33 1.70 8.21
C MET A 110 31.17 2.69 8.15
N ASP A 111 30.94 3.30 6.99
CA ASP A 111 29.81 4.21 6.78
C ASP A 111 28.47 3.45 6.86
N GLU A 112 28.37 2.27 6.25
CA GLU A 112 27.21 1.38 6.37
C GLU A 112 26.96 0.96 7.83
N ILE A 113 28.00 0.55 8.56
CA ILE A 113 27.90 0.22 9.99
C ILE A 113 27.42 1.44 10.80
N LYS A 114 27.87 2.65 10.44
CA LYS A 114 27.43 3.88 11.12
C LYS A 114 25.95 4.16 10.87
N GLU A 115 25.47 3.99 9.63
CA GLU A 115 24.04 4.10 9.30
C GLU A 115 23.21 3.03 10.02
N LEU A 116 23.67 1.78 10.06
CA LEU A 116 23.01 0.70 10.80
C LEU A 116 22.99 0.98 12.32
N LYS A 117 24.04 1.60 12.88
CA LYS A 117 24.03 2.02 14.30
C LYS A 117 23.10 3.21 14.56
N LYS A 118 22.79 4.04 13.56
CA LYS A 118 21.76 5.10 13.70
C LYS A 118 20.37 4.51 13.83
N LEU A 119 20.10 3.35 13.23
CA LEU A 119 18.88 2.57 13.49
C LEU A 119 18.96 2.08 14.94
N ASN A 120 18.44 2.88 15.87
CA ASN A 120 18.51 2.58 17.29
C ASN A 120 17.51 1.48 17.65
N PRO A 121 17.94 0.20 17.80
CA PRO A 121 17.00 -0.91 17.96
C PRO A 121 16.28 -0.84 19.30
N LYS A 122 16.88 -0.17 20.30
CA LYS A 122 16.24 0.10 21.59
C LYS A 122 15.07 1.07 21.44
N LYS A 123 15.23 2.15 20.65
CA LYS A 123 14.12 3.08 20.35
C LYS A 123 13.00 2.39 19.57
N LEU A 124 13.33 1.56 18.59
CA LEU A 124 12.34 0.78 17.84
C LEU A 124 11.59 -0.21 18.73
N LYS A 125 12.30 -0.93 19.61
CA LYS A 125 11.69 -1.84 20.58
C LYS A 125 10.76 -1.11 21.56
N GLU A 126 11.17 0.06 22.04
CA GLU A 126 10.36 0.91 22.92
C GLU A 126 9.12 1.45 22.20
N GLN A 127 9.25 1.89 20.94
CA GLN A 127 8.12 2.30 20.10
C GLN A 127 7.15 1.15 19.87
N ASN A 128 7.63 -0.04 19.55
CA ASN A 128 6.80 -1.24 19.40
C ASN A 128 6.04 -1.57 20.68
N LYS A 129 6.71 -1.52 21.84
CA LYS A 129 6.07 -1.74 23.15
C LYS A 129 4.96 -0.73 23.41
N ARG A 130 5.19 0.55 23.11
CA ARG A 130 4.17 1.61 23.23
C ARG A 130 3.00 1.41 22.27
N GLN A 131 3.26 1.00 21.04
CA GLN A 131 2.20 0.71 20.06
C GLN A 131 1.36 -0.49 20.48
N GLN A 132 1.98 -1.57 20.96
CA GLN A 132 1.28 -2.74 21.49
C GLN A 132 0.41 -2.36 22.70
N ALA A 133 0.93 -1.57 23.64
CA ALA A 133 0.14 -1.10 24.79
C ALA A 133 -1.09 -0.29 24.34
N LYS A 134 -0.92 0.62 23.36
CA LYS A 134 -2.03 1.37 22.78
C LYS A 134 -3.04 0.49 22.03
N ALA A 135 -2.57 -0.56 21.34
CA ALA A 135 -3.45 -1.50 20.66
C ALA A 135 -4.32 -2.27 21.67
N ILE A 136 -3.71 -2.79 22.73
CA ILE A 136 -4.42 -3.50 23.81
C ILE A 136 -5.46 -2.58 24.48
N GLU A 137 -5.12 -1.31 24.72
CA GLU A 137 -6.07 -0.34 25.31
C GLU A 137 -7.25 -0.05 24.37
N LYS A 138 -6.99 0.09 23.07
CA LYS A 138 -8.03 0.26 22.05
C LYS A 138 -8.94 -0.96 21.98
N ASP A 139 -8.38 -2.16 21.98
CA ASP A 139 -9.17 -3.40 21.93
C ASP A 139 -10.09 -3.52 23.14
N LYS A 140 -9.59 -3.21 24.35
CA LYS A 140 -10.43 -3.16 25.57
C LYS A 140 -11.60 -2.20 25.42
N ARG A 141 -11.34 -0.99 24.88
CA ARG A 141 -12.39 0.01 24.64
C ARG A 141 -13.40 -0.46 23.60
N ILE A 142 -12.96 -1.13 22.55
CA ILE A 142 -13.84 -1.70 21.52
C ILE A 142 -14.76 -2.74 22.16
N THR A 143 -14.22 -3.70 22.92
CA THR A 143 -15.03 -4.72 23.61
C THR A 143 -16.06 -4.12 24.58
N GLN A 144 -15.68 -3.07 25.31
CA GLN A 144 -16.61 -2.34 26.18
C GLN A 144 -17.75 -1.70 25.38
N LEU A 145 -17.43 -1.02 24.27
CA LEU A 145 -18.43 -0.39 23.41
C LEU A 145 -19.35 -1.41 22.74
N GLU A 146 -18.82 -2.56 22.29
CA GLU A 146 -19.62 -3.66 21.72
C GLU A 146 -20.59 -4.25 22.74
N THR A 147 -20.14 -4.41 23.98
CA THR A 147 -20.99 -4.91 25.07
C THR A 147 -22.11 -3.91 25.37
N TYR A 148 -21.78 -2.63 25.51
CA TYR A 148 -22.75 -1.57 25.73
C TYR A 148 -23.77 -1.49 24.60
N LEU A 149 -23.33 -1.54 23.34
CA LEU A 149 -24.22 -1.49 22.17
C LEU A 149 -25.20 -2.67 22.16
N LYS A 150 -24.75 -3.87 22.55
CA LYS A 150 -25.60 -5.05 22.69
C LYS A 150 -26.65 -4.88 23.80
N GLU A 151 -26.28 -4.27 24.92
CA GLU A 151 -27.20 -3.97 26.02
C GLU A 151 -28.25 -2.93 25.62
N THR A 152 -27.84 -1.80 25.05
CA THR A 152 -28.76 -0.79 24.52
C THR A 152 -29.67 -1.35 23.43
N GLY A 153 -29.15 -2.25 22.57
CA GLY A 153 -29.95 -2.93 21.55
C GLY A 153 -31.06 -3.80 22.15
N LYS A 154 -30.83 -4.45 23.30
CA LYS A 154 -31.87 -5.19 24.03
C LYS A 154 -32.91 -4.24 24.62
N GLU A 155 -32.47 -3.17 25.28
CA GLU A 155 -33.36 -2.18 25.89
C GLU A 155 -34.28 -1.52 24.85
N ILE A 156 -33.76 -1.16 23.68
CA ILE A 156 -34.57 -0.62 22.57
C ILE A 156 -35.64 -1.64 22.13
N LYS A 157 -35.31 -2.92 22.07
CA LYS A 157 -36.25 -3.98 21.67
C LYS A 157 -37.36 -4.14 22.71
N GLU A 158 -37.02 -4.10 23.99
CA GLU A 158 -37.98 -4.14 25.09
C GLU A 158 -38.90 -2.92 25.08
N LEU A 159 -38.34 -1.71 24.96
CA LEU A 159 -39.10 -0.45 24.87
C LEU A 159 -40.08 -0.46 23.68
N LYS A 160 -39.65 -0.94 22.51
CA LYS A 160 -40.55 -1.11 21.35
C LYS A 160 -41.68 -2.10 21.62
N GLY A 161 -41.39 -3.19 22.35
CA GLY A 161 -42.40 -4.15 22.79
C GLY A 161 -43.46 -3.50 23.69
N THR A 162 -43.01 -2.80 24.72
CA THR A 162 -43.88 -2.07 25.65
C THR A 162 -44.71 -1.01 24.93
N LEU A 163 -44.10 -0.23 24.03
CA LEU A 163 -44.81 0.80 23.26
C LEU A 163 -45.96 0.20 22.43
N ASN A 164 -45.72 -0.93 21.75
CA ASN A 164 -46.75 -1.61 20.98
C ASN A 164 -47.90 -2.11 21.87
N GLN A 165 -47.58 -2.63 23.06
CA GLN A 165 -48.60 -3.02 24.04
C GLN A 165 -49.43 -1.82 24.51
N SER A 166 -48.79 -0.68 24.81
CA SER A 166 -49.48 0.55 25.19
C SER A 166 -50.38 1.08 24.08
N ILE A 167 -49.92 1.08 22.82
CA ILE A 167 -50.72 1.47 21.65
C ILE A 167 -51.95 0.56 21.53
N GLY A 168 -51.78 -0.76 21.67
CA GLY A 168 -52.90 -1.70 21.67
C GLY A 168 -53.90 -1.42 22.79
N LYS A 169 -53.43 -1.08 23.99
CA LYS A 169 -54.30 -0.74 25.11
C LYS A 169 -55.06 0.57 24.89
N ILE A 170 -54.41 1.59 24.32
CA ILE A 170 -55.07 2.85 23.94
C ILE A 170 -56.19 2.58 22.94
N ALA A 171 -55.95 1.76 21.92
CA ALA A 171 -56.97 1.40 20.94
C ALA A 171 -58.18 0.70 21.59
N GLN A 172 -57.94 -0.22 22.52
CA GLN A 172 -59.01 -0.89 23.28
C GLN A 172 -59.82 0.10 24.12
N LEU A 173 -59.15 0.99 24.87
CA LEU A 173 -59.81 1.98 25.71
C LEU A 173 -60.62 2.99 24.89
N LYS A 174 -60.13 3.41 23.72
CA LYS A 174 -60.90 4.27 22.81
C LYS A 174 -62.19 3.62 22.33
N LYS A 175 -62.15 2.33 21.98
CA LYS A 175 -63.36 1.56 21.60
C LYS A 175 -64.35 1.48 22.75
N GLN A 176 -63.87 1.25 23.97
CA GLN A 176 -64.72 1.22 25.15
C GLN A 176 -65.34 2.59 25.45
N LEU A 177 -64.55 3.67 25.39
CA LEU A 177 -65.05 5.02 25.62
C LEU A 177 -66.15 5.40 24.62
N ALA A 178 -65.97 5.11 23.33
CA ALA A 178 -66.98 5.36 22.30
C ALA A 178 -68.29 4.59 22.57
N HIS A 179 -68.21 3.41 23.20
CA HIS A 179 -69.39 2.66 23.60
C HIS A 179 -70.08 3.23 24.85
N ASP A 180 -69.29 3.74 25.80
CA ASP A 180 -69.77 4.19 27.12
C ASP A 180 -70.27 5.65 27.11
N THR A 181 -69.73 6.50 26.23
CA THR A 181 -70.24 7.87 26.00
C THR A 181 -71.38 7.81 24.99
N GLY A 182 -72.62 7.78 25.49
CA GLY A 182 -73.84 7.79 24.68
C GLY A 182 -73.77 8.84 23.56
N SER A 183 -73.52 8.35 22.35
CA SER A 183 -73.36 9.21 21.17
C SER A 183 -74.74 9.73 20.77
N GLY A 184 -74.87 11.05 20.62
CA GLY A 184 -76.08 11.68 20.07
C GLY A 184 -76.30 11.17 18.65
N LEU A 185 -77.44 10.53 18.41
CA LEU A 185 -77.72 9.80 17.17
C LEU A 185 -78.51 10.64 16.16
N TYR A 186 -79.39 11.50 16.67
CA TYR A 186 -80.28 12.32 15.84
C TYR A 186 -80.48 13.69 16.48
N HIS A 187 -80.38 14.74 15.67
CA HIS A 187 -80.73 16.10 16.07
C HIS A 187 -81.47 16.82 14.94
N ASN A 188 -82.70 17.27 15.22
CA ASN A 188 -83.52 18.04 14.27
C ASN A 188 -84.42 19.01 15.04
N GLY A 189 -84.12 20.30 14.95
CA GLY A 189 -84.76 21.36 15.72
C GLY A 189 -84.80 21.06 17.22
N GLU A 190 -86.01 20.94 17.77
CA GLU A 190 -86.28 20.75 19.20
C GLU A 190 -86.06 19.31 19.69
N HIS A 191 -85.80 18.38 18.78
CA HIS A 191 -85.85 16.95 19.03
C HIS A 191 -84.47 16.29 18.94
N HIS A 192 -84.15 15.46 19.94
CA HIS A 192 -82.87 14.77 20.06
C HIS A 192 -83.09 13.29 20.36
N LEU A 193 -82.28 12.42 19.74
CA LEU A 193 -82.16 11.01 20.14
C LEU A 193 -80.73 10.71 20.54
N ILE A 194 -80.56 10.02 21.66
CA ILE A 194 -79.27 9.54 22.16
C ILE A 194 -79.36 8.04 22.37
N ILE A 195 -78.32 7.30 22.04
CA ILE A 195 -78.28 5.86 22.31
C ILE A 195 -78.21 5.64 23.82
N TRP A 196 -79.13 4.86 24.38
CA TRP A 196 -79.06 4.50 25.79
C TRP A 196 -77.93 3.48 26.02
N PRO A 197 -77.02 3.71 26.98
CA PRO A 197 -75.77 2.97 27.10
C PRO A 197 -75.97 1.49 27.46
N GLN A 198 -77.11 1.10 28.03
CA GLN A 198 -77.42 -0.27 28.44
C GLN A 198 -78.66 -0.82 27.75
N LYS A 199 -78.82 -2.16 27.70
CA LYS A 199 -80.10 -2.77 27.32
C LYS A 199 -81.13 -2.47 28.43
N THR A 200 -82.35 -2.18 28.04
CA THR A 200 -83.45 -1.87 28.95
C THR A 200 -84.52 -2.95 28.86
N LYS A 201 -85.12 -3.29 30.01
CA LYS A 201 -86.28 -4.17 30.09
C LYS A 201 -87.53 -3.31 30.16
N MET A 202 -88.48 -3.55 29.26
CA MET A 202 -89.76 -2.85 29.21
C MET A 202 -90.91 -3.85 29.30
N GLN A 203 -92.05 -3.38 29.78
CA GLN A 203 -93.29 -4.15 29.84
C GLN A 203 -94.34 -3.45 28.97
N ASP A 204 -95.02 -4.20 28.10
CA ASP A 204 -96.12 -3.67 27.28
C ASP A 204 -97.42 -3.53 28.08
N GLU A 205 -98.46 -2.97 27.45
CA GLU A 205 -99.80 -2.81 28.04
C GLU A 205 -100.49 -4.16 28.35
N ASN A 206 -100.05 -5.24 27.71
CA ASN A 206 -100.57 -6.60 27.89
C ASN A 206 -99.80 -7.40 28.97
N GLY A 207 -98.75 -6.81 29.55
CA GLY A 207 -97.93 -7.41 30.59
C GLY A 207 -96.70 -8.20 30.09
N ASN A 208 -96.42 -8.25 28.79
CA ASN A 208 -95.25 -8.92 28.21
C ASN A 208 -93.98 -8.13 28.47
N VAL A 209 -92.91 -8.81 28.89
CA VAL A 209 -91.60 -8.20 29.18
C VAL A 209 -90.63 -8.50 28.05
N PHE A 210 -90.03 -7.47 27.47
CA PHE A 210 -89.02 -7.58 26.44
C PHE A 210 -87.76 -6.79 26.81
N GLU A 211 -86.61 -7.27 26.34
CA GLU A 211 -85.30 -6.67 26.59
C GLU A 211 -84.68 -6.26 25.26
N GLY A 212 -84.26 -5.00 25.16
CA GLY A 212 -83.67 -4.46 23.93
C GLY A 212 -82.84 -3.22 24.16
N ARG A 213 -82.18 -2.75 23.11
CA ARG A 213 -81.56 -1.43 23.08
C ARG A 213 -82.66 -0.38 22.93
N SER A 214 -82.52 0.72 23.67
CA SER A 214 -83.44 1.86 23.62
C SER A 214 -82.73 3.13 23.19
N LEU A 215 -83.52 4.05 22.64
CA LEU A 215 -83.10 5.42 22.39
C LEU A 215 -83.69 6.32 23.49
N LEU A 216 -82.87 7.23 24.00
CA LEU A 216 -83.34 8.32 24.84
C LEU A 216 -83.80 9.45 23.94
N TYR A 217 -85.10 9.72 23.95
CA TYR A 217 -85.68 10.91 23.34
C TYR A 217 -85.60 12.09 24.32
N LEU A 218 -85.06 13.21 23.85
CA LEU A 218 -85.00 14.47 24.59
C LEU A 218 -85.58 15.61 23.73
N HIS A 219 -86.49 16.37 24.33
CA HIS A 219 -87.04 17.60 23.76
C HIS A 219 -86.34 18.83 24.35
N GLN A 220 -86.23 19.92 23.60
CA GLN A 220 -85.61 21.18 24.06
C GLN A 220 -86.20 21.72 25.38
N SER A 221 -87.46 21.38 25.66
CA SER A 221 -88.15 21.74 26.90
C SER A 221 -87.61 20.99 28.14
N GLY A 222 -86.55 20.19 28.01
CA GLY A 222 -85.96 19.38 29.07
C GLY A 222 -86.76 18.12 29.43
N ARG A 223 -87.80 17.80 28.65
CA ARG A 223 -88.61 16.59 28.84
C ARG A 223 -88.07 15.48 27.94
N GLY A 224 -88.07 14.25 28.44
CA GLY A 224 -87.59 13.11 27.68
C GLY A 224 -88.23 11.81 28.12
N GLY A 225 -88.04 10.79 27.29
CA GLY A 225 -88.56 9.45 27.53
C GLY A 225 -87.74 8.43 26.73
N LEU A 226 -87.80 7.17 27.15
CA LEU A 226 -87.17 6.09 26.41
C LEU A 226 -88.09 5.64 25.28
N MET A 227 -87.53 5.48 24.09
CA MET A 227 -88.14 4.84 22.94
C MET A 227 -87.57 3.44 22.80
N THR A 228 -88.45 2.44 22.78
CA THR A 228 -88.05 1.02 22.67
C THR A 228 -88.89 0.33 21.61
N TYR A 229 -88.26 -0.57 20.87
CA TYR A 229 -88.94 -1.45 19.93
C TYR A 229 -89.60 -2.61 20.67
N ASN A 230 -90.91 -2.78 20.47
CA ASN A 230 -91.64 -3.94 20.98
C ASN A 230 -91.70 -5.02 19.89
N PRO A 231 -91.08 -6.21 20.10
CA PRO A 231 -91.07 -7.28 19.12
C PRO A 231 -92.46 -7.89 18.85
N ASP A 232 -93.39 -7.82 19.81
CA ASP A 232 -94.72 -8.42 19.66
C ASP A 232 -95.69 -7.57 18.83
N THR A 233 -95.46 -6.24 18.81
CA THR A 233 -96.29 -5.29 18.03
C THR A 233 -95.55 -4.71 16.83
N GLU A 234 -94.27 -5.03 16.68
CA GLU A 234 -93.34 -4.48 15.66
C GLU A 234 -93.27 -2.94 15.63
N GLN A 235 -93.66 -2.28 16.73
CA GLN A 235 -93.74 -0.82 16.83
C GLN A 235 -92.76 -0.27 17.87
N VAL A 236 -92.20 0.90 17.58
CA VAL A 236 -91.46 1.70 18.55
C VAL A 236 -92.43 2.50 19.40
N ASN A 237 -92.40 2.23 20.70
CA ASN A 237 -93.23 2.89 21.69
C ASN A 237 -92.38 3.82 22.54
N LEU A 238 -92.88 5.04 22.75
CA LEU A 238 -92.35 5.96 23.75
C LEU A 238 -92.94 5.56 25.11
N CYS A 239 -92.08 5.28 26.09
CA CYS A 239 -92.53 4.98 27.45
C CYS A 239 -93.39 6.12 28.00
N ALA A 240 -94.46 5.78 28.73
CA ALA A 240 -95.49 6.71 29.16
C ALA A 240 -94.90 7.94 29.89
N SER A 241 -95.05 9.11 29.27
CA SER A 241 -94.66 10.40 29.85
C SER A 241 -95.73 10.89 30.85
N PRO A 242 -95.37 11.59 31.94
CA PRO A 242 -96.35 12.23 32.84
C PRO A 242 -97.27 13.21 32.09
N ARG A 243 -98.48 13.43 32.64
CA ARG A 243 -99.61 14.17 32.02
C ARG A 243 -99.15 15.48 31.35
N GLY A 244 -99.45 15.61 30.05
CA GLY A 244 -99.00 16.71 29.18
C GLY A 244 -98.02 16.23 28.09
N GLY A 245 -98.35 15.10 27.45
CA GLY A 245 -97.45 14.18 26.77
C GLY A 245 -96.42 14.79 25.82
N LEU A 246 -95.24 14.17 25.82
CA LEU A 246 -94.22 14.32 24.80
C LEU A 246 -94.82 13.96 23.43
N ARG A 247 -94.67 14.87 22.46
CA ARG A 247 -95.06 14.65 21.06
C ARG A 247 -93.81 14.72 20.18
N PRO A 248 -93.14 13.57 19.92
CA PRO A 248 -92.04 13.53 18.96
C PRO A 248 -92.56 13.86 17.55
N SER A 249 -91.73 14.50 16.72
CA SER A 249 -92.03 14.69 15.30
C SER A 249 -92.11 13.35 14.55
N ASP A 250 -92.85 13.31 13.45
CA ASP A 250 -93.00 12.08 12.68
C ASP A 250 -91.69 11.65 12.02
N ASP A 251 -90.89 12.61 11.51
CA ASP A 251 -89.55 12.34 10.98
C ASP A 251 -88.63 11.66 12.01
N LEU A 252 -88.71 12.07 13.28
CA LEU A 252 -87.92 11.46 14.36
C LEU A 252 -88.43 10.06 14.68
N LYS A 253 -89.75 9.84 14.70
CA LYS A 253 -90.32 8.51 14.94
C LYS A 253 -89.90 7.54 13.84
N ASP A 254 -89.93 7.97 12.58
CA ASP A 254 -89.51 7.15 11.45
C ASP A 254 -88.03 6.79 11.54
N PHE A 255 -87.19 7.76 11.91
CA PHE A 255 -85.78 7.51 12.17
C PHE A 255 -85.56 6.53 13.33
N ALA A 256 -86.25 6.75 14.46
CA ALA A 256 -86.17 5.89 15.64
C ALA A 256 -86.66 4.47 15.34
N GLN A 257 -87.74 4.31 14.58
CA GLN A 257 -88.26 3.02 14.12
C GLN A 257 -87.22 2.28 13.29
N ASN A 258 -86.70 2.91 12.24
CA ASN A 258 -85.71 2.28 11.35
C ASN A 258 -84.44 1.86 12.12
N TRP A 259 -83.94 2.74 12.99
CA TRP A 259 -82.73 2.45 13.76
C TRP A 259 -82.98 1.34 14.80
N LEU A 260 -84.05 1.43 15.59
CA LEU A 260 -84.34 0.44 16.63
C LEU A 260 -84.70 -0.92 16.05
N THR A 261 -85.39 -0.97 14.91
CA THR A 261 -85.63 -2.21 14.18
C THR A 261 -84.31 -2.80 13.69
N LYS A 262 -83.44 -2.01 13.03
CA LYS A 262 -82.11 -2.49 12.58
C LYS A 262 -81.30 -3.05 13.75
N VAL A 263 -81.17 -2.30 14.84
CA VAL A 263 -80.33 -2.70 15.99
C VAL A 263 -80.91 -3.88 16.75
N ASN A 264 -82.21 -3.89 17.03
CA ASN A 264 -82.80 -4.95 17.87
C ASN A 264 -83.14 -6.23 17.08
N MET A 265 -83.67 -6.12 15.85
CA MET A 265 -84.05 -7.29 15.05
C MET A 265 -82.88 -7.89 14.27
N VAL A 266 -82.06 -7.06 13.63
CA VAL A 266 -81.00 -7.54 12.72
C VAL A 266 -79.68 -7.75 13.45
N GLN A 267 -79.40 -6.96 14.48
CA GLN A 267 -78.11 -6.96 15.19
C GLN A 267 -78.20 -7.46 16.64
N GLU A 268 -79.33 -8.03 17.06
CA GLU A 268 -79.56 -8.61 18.39
C GLU A 268 -79.24 -7.65 19.57
N GLY A 269 -79.40 -6.34 19.32
CA GLY A 269 -79.13 -5.27 20.26
C GLY A 269 -77.65 -4.84 20.36
N ILE A 270 -76.78 -5.33 19.47
CA ILE A 270 -75.37 -4.91 19.36
C ILE A 270 -75.26 -3.73 18.39
N VAL A 271 -74.94 -2.56 18.92
CA VAL A 271 -74.72 -1.33 18.14
C VAL A 271 -73.35 -1.40 17.45
N LYS A 272 -73.29 -1.29 16.12
CA LYS A 272 -72.03 -1.24 15.36
C LYS A 272 -71.57 0.21 15.17
N GLU A 273 -70.33 0.39 14.71
CA GLU A 273 -69.74 1.72 14.47
C GLU A 273 -70.56 2.55 13.46
N GLU A 274 -71.10 1.91 12.42
CA GLU A 274 -71.99 2.53 11.43
C GLU A 274 -73.31 3.03 12.04
N ASP A 275 -73.76 2.43 13.14
CA ASP A 275 -75.01 2.79 13.81
C ASP A 275 -74.81 3.95 14.82
N MET A 276 -73.56 4.35 15.06
CA MET A 276 -73.20 5.47 15.94
C MET A 276 -72.89 6.76 15.15
N ILE A 277 -73.08 6.76 13.82
CA ILE A 277 -72.89 7.95 13.00
C ILE A 277 -74.00 8.96 13.32
N PRO A 278 -73.68 10.15 13.88
CA PRO A 278 -74.68 11.15 14.22
C PRO A 278 -75.33 11.70 12.95
N VAL A 279 -76.65 11.89 12.98
CA VAL A 279 -77.38 12.59 11.92
C VAL A 279 -77.88 13.93 12.46
N ASN A 280 -77.24 15.02 12.02
CA ASN A 280 -77.62 16.38 12.36
C ASN A 280 -78.31 17.05 11.18
N TYR A 281 -79.56 17.47 11.38
CA TYR A 281 -80.36 18.21 10.40
C TYR A 281 -80.32 19.72 10.63
N ASN A 282 -79.59 20.18 11.65
CA ASN A 282 -79.40 21.59 11.98
C ASN A 282 -78.00 22.06 11.51
N PRO A 283 -77.86 22.57 10.27
CA PRO A 283 -76.56 22.98 9.71
C PRO A 283 -75.89 24.14 10.45
N GLU A 284 -76.65 24.85 11.29
CA GLU A 284 -76.19 26.00 12.07
C GLU A 284 -75.27 25.61 13.25
N PHE A 285 -75.24 24.33 13.62
CA PHE A 285 -74.44 23.82 14.75
C PHE A 285 -73.25 22.94 14.33
N ASP A 286 -73.06 22.71 13.02
CA ASP A 286 -71.93 21.91 12.49
C ASP A 286 -70.63 22.75 12.32
N ALA A 287 -70.68 24.04 12.65
CA ALA A 287 -69.53 24.96 12.60
C ALA A 287 -69.24 25.57 13.98
N ALA A 288 -68.56 24.82 14.83
CA ALA A 288 -67.74 25.32 15.94
C ALA A 288 -66.57 24.36 16.21
#